data_AF-A0A522JKN2-F1
#
_entry.id   AF-A0A522JKN2-F1
#
_cell.length_a   1.000
_cell.length_b   1.000
_cell.length_c   1.000
_cell.angle_alpha   90.00
_cell.angle_beta   90.00
_cell.angle_gamma   90.00
#
_symmetry.space_group_name_H-M   'P 1'
#
loop_
_entity.id
_entity.type
_entity.pdbx_description
1 polymer ?
#
loop_
_entity_poly.entity_id
_entity_poly.type
_entity_poly.pdbx_seq_one_letter_code
_entity_poly.pdbx_strand_id
1 'polypeptide(L)'
;MTMQASRNLSLVSVRRVAATLALAGVVGGALFWVSHARATQLAVLDEPRIPAGAPIRSWADNGQGGLSLLQMIGGIQLPRGATLRGTVTSDTNCAPDALGLSHCHNGIDLDNGARILVLHTHAMMQHPCLEPGQRVTVTGLSGNWIMARAAAA
;
A
#
# COMPACT_ATOMS: atom_id res chain seq x y z
N MET A 1 -2.79 65.99 26.15
CA MET A 1 -3.77 67.06 26.41
C MET A 1 -4.70 67.11 25.20
N THR A 2 -5.88 66.47 25.26
CA THR A 2 -7.21 67.11 25.51
C THR A 2 -7.53 68.20 24.48
N MET A 3 -8.66 68.31 23.79
CA MET A 3 -10.02 67.73 23.77
C MET A 3 -10.55 68.08 22.34
N GLN A 4 -11.19 67.20 21.58
CA GLN A 4 -12.61 66.81 21.59
C GLN A 4 -13.62 67.90 21.14
N ALA A 5 -14.59 67.44 20.33
CA ALA A 5 -15.94 67.94 20.07
C ALA A 5 -16.15 68.64 18.70
N SER A 6 -17.21 68.38 17.91
CA SER A 6 -18.36 67.45 18.01
C SER A 6 -19.28 67.64 16.80
N ARG A 7 -20.24 66.71 16.62
CA ARG A 7 -21.59 66.81 16.01
C ARG A 7 -21.77 65.96 14.73
N ASN A 8 -22.90 65.28 14.48
CA ASN A 8 -24.00 64.70 15.26
C ASN A 8 -25.00 64.11 14.24
N LEU A 9 -25.52 62.89 14.48
CA LEU A 9 -26.85 62.37 14.06
C LEU A 9 -27.11 62.26 12.53
N SER A 10 -27.93 61.39 11.92
CA SER A 10 -29.11 60.61 12.28
C SER A 10 -29.38 59.67 11.08
N LEU A 11 -29.57 58.36 11.25
CA LEU A 11 -30.85 57.62 11.18
C LEU A 11 -31.49 57.38 9.78
N VAL A 12 -31.94 56.12 9.57
CA VAL A 12 -33.05 55.67 8.68
C VAL A 12 -32.62 55.47 7.20
N SER A 13 -32.92 54.42 6.43
CA SER A 13 -33.90 53.30 6.39
C SER A 13 -33.43 52.33 5.28
N VAL A 14 -33.38 51.00 5.47
CA VAL A 14 -34.49 50.05 5.26
C VAL A 14 -35.14 50.13 3.86
N ARG A 15 -34.82 49.19 2.94
CA ARG A 15 -35.71 48.09 2.47
C ARG A 15 -35.13 47.35 1.25
N ARG A 16 -35.27 46.02 1.33
CA ARG A 16 -34.96 45.01 0.30
C ARG A 16 -36.04 45.02 -0.80
N VAL A 17 -35.65 44.82 -2.05
CA VAL A 17 -36.46 44.07 -3.04
C VAL A 17 -35.52 43.22 -3.89
N ALA A 18 -35.72 41.91 -3.84
CA ALA A 18 -35.15 40.93 -4.75
C ALA A 18 -36.24 40.50 -5.76
N ALA A 19 -35.87 40.33 -7.02
CA ALA A 19 -36.61 39.54 -8.02
C ALA A 19 -35.62 39.19 -9.15
N THR A 20 -34.87 38.08 -9.05
CA THR A 20 -35.15 36.75 -9.65
C THR A 20 -35.48 36.76 -11.14
N LEU A 21 -34.47 36.44 -11.95
CA LEU A 21 -34.61 35.65 -13.18
C LEU A 21 -33.70 34.44 -13.02
N ALA A 22 -34.32 33.28 -12.77
CA ALA A 22 -33.70 31.97 -12.74
C ALA A 22 -34.15 31.21 -14.00
N LEU A 23 -33.20 30.79 -14.83
CA LEU A 23 -33.25 29.79 -15.92
C LEU A 23 -31.91 29.96 -16.68
N ALA A 24 -31.01 29.00 -16.86
CA ALA A 24 -30.98 27.57 -16.62
C ALA A 24 -29.50 27.11 -16.67
N GLY A 25 -29.18 25.98 -16.03
CA GLY A 25 -28.01 25.17 -16.42
C GLY A 25 -26.84 25.12 -15.45
N VAL A 26 -27.09 24.60 -14.24
CA VAL A 26 -26.06 24.10 -13.33
C VAL A 26 -25.42 22.84 -13.92
N VAL A 27 -24.11 22.90 -14.19
CA VAL A 27 -23.19 21.75 -14.10
C VAL A 27 -21.91 22.31 -13.47
N GLY A 28 -21.83 22.38 -12.13
CA GLY A 28 -21.00 21.47 -11.35
C GLY A 28 -19.51 21.60 -11.73
N GLY A 29 -18.66 22.39 -11.09
CA GLY A 29 -18.45 22.39 -9.64
C GLY A 29 -17.59 21.21 -9.20
N ALA A 30 -16.39 21.02 -9.78
CA ALA A 30 -15.29 20.21 -9.23
C ALA A 30 -14.05 20.27 -10.13
N LEU A 31 -13.29 21.37 -10.09
CA LEU A 31 -11.90 21.34 -10.58
C LEU A 31 -10.98 20.95 -9.42
N PHE A 32 -11.23 19.76 -8.86
CA PHE A 32 -10.21 19.00 -8.15
C PHE A 32 -9.22 18.56 -9.23
N TRP A 33 -8.07 19.22 -9.32
CA TRP A 33 -6.94 18.69 -10.06
C TRP A 33 -6.44 17.46 -9.32
N VAL A 34 -7.07 16.30 -9.60
CA VAL A 34 -6.48 15.00 -9.31
C VAL A 34 -5.31 14.86 -10.27
N SER A 35 -4.11 15.11 -9.75
CA SER A 35 -2.86 14.69 -10.36
C SER A 35 -2.97 13.19 -10.63
N HIS A 36 -3.32 12.83 -11.86
CA HIS A 36 -3.15 11.47 -12.34
C HIS A 36 -1.64 11.30 -12.45
N ALA A 37 -1.02 10.80 -11.39
CA ALA A 37 0.27 10.17 -11.49
C ALA A 37 0.10 9.06 -12.53
N ARG A 38 0.44 9.36 -13.78
CA ARG A 38 0.75 8.35 -14.77
C ARG A 38 2.01 7.70 -14.26
N ALA A 39 1.85 6.66 -13.45
CA ALA A 39 2.92 5.72 -13.21
C ALA A 39 3.33 5.20 -14.58
N THR A 40 4.51 5.63 -15.03
CA THR A 40 5.20 5.06 -16.17
C THR A 40 5.49 3.62 -15.84
N GLN A 41 4.62 2.70 -16.25
CA GLN A 41 4.94 1.28 -16.32
C GLN A 41 5.91 1.06 -17.48
N LEU A 42 7.18 1.36 -17.24
CA LEU A 42 8.30 1.01 -18.11
C LEU A 42 9.39 0.38 -17.24
N ALA A 43 9.25 -0.92 -17.02
CA ALA A 43 10.32 -1.90 -16.99
C ALA A 43 9.67 -3.25 -16.67
N VAL A 44 9.90 -4.24 -17.53
CA VAL A 44 9.98 -5.62 -17.06
C VAL A 44 11.07 -5.57 -16.01
N LEU A 45 10.71 -5.57 -14.72
CA LEU A 45 11.67 -5.91 -13.70
C LEU A 45 11.97 -7.38 -13.97
N ASP A 46 13.19 -7.69 -14.45
CA ASP A 46 13.66 -9.07 -14.50
C ASP A 46 13.25 -9.73 -13.18
N GLU A 47 12.49 -10.82 -13.25
CA GLU A 47 11.99 -11.42 -12.02
C GLU A 47 13.20 -11.76 -11.13
N PRO A 48 13.07 -11.61 -9.80
CA PRO A 48 14.14 -12.01 -8.93
C PRO A 48 14.58 -13.44 -9.27
N ARG A 49 15.88 -13.67 -9.34
CA ARG A 49 16.39 -15.03 -9.55
C ARG A 49 16.04 -15.86 -8.31
N ILE A 50 15.39 -17.01 -8.52
CA ILE A 50 15.14 -17.96 -7.44
C ILE A 50 16.50 -18.42 -6.85
N PRO A 51 16.76 -18.21 -5.55
CA PRO A 51 18.01 -18.56 -4.90
C PRO A 51 18.19 -20.08 -4.83
N ALA A 52 19.45 -20.51 -4.85
CA ALA A 52 19.78 -21.92 -4.67
C ALA A 52 19.27 -22.44 -3.31
N GLY A 53 18.68 -23.63 -3.32
CA GLY A 53 18.10 -24.26 -2.13
C GLY A 53 16.67 -23.82 -1.80
N ALA A 54 16.06 -22.94 -2.61
CA ALA A 54 14.62 -22.68 -2.52
C ALA A 54 13.81 -23.94 -2.87
N PRO A 55 12.63 -24.14 -2.27
CA PRO A 55 11.77 -25.28 -2.54
C PRO A 55 10.90 -25.13 -3.80
N ILE A 56 11.03 -24.02 -4.52
CA ILE A 56 10.29 -23.75 -5.77
C ILE A 56 11.24 -23.81 -6.98
N ARG A 57 10.70 -24.18 -8.13
CA ARG A 57 11.42 -24.16 -9.42
C ARG A 57 10.91 -23.07 -10.34
N SER A 58 9.69 -22.59 -10.12
CA SER A 58 9.05 -21.50 -10.84
C SER A 58 8.34 -20.55 -9.88
N TRP A 59 8.20 -19.27 -10.24
CA TRP A 59 7.35 -18.33 -9.52
C TRP A 59 5.86 -18.70 -9.57
N ALA A 60 5.47 -19.54 -10.53
CA ALA A 60 4.14 -20.15 -10.58
C ALA A 60 3.84 -21.02 -9.36
N ASP A 61 4.86 -21.69 -8.80
CA ASP A 61 4.70 -22.61 -7.66
C ASP A 61 4.72 -21.87 -6.31
N ASN A 62 5.05 -20.57 -6.31
CA ASN A 62 5.28 -19.82 -5.08
C ASN A 62 3.95 -19.51 -4.37
N GLY A 63 3.77 -20.04 -3.16
CA GLY A 63 2.50 -20.01 -2.42
C GLY A 63 1.79 -21.37 -2.37
N GLN A 64 2.26 -22.37 -3.11
CA GLN A 64 1.69 -23.72 -3.06
C GLN A 64 1.72 -24.28 -1.63
N GLY A 65 0.59 -24.80 -1.16
CA GLY A 65 0.47 -25.34 0.20
C GLY A 65 0.71 -24.29 1.30
N GLY A 66 0.51 -23.00 0.99
CA GLY A 66 0.74 -21.89 1.91
C GLY A 66 2.20 -21.61 2.20
N LEU A 67 3.13 -22.14 1.39
CA LEU A 67 4.56 -21.91 1.51
C LEU A 67 5.03 -20.89 0.46
N SER A 68 5.49 -19.75 0.93
CA SER A 68 5.97 -18.66 0.08
C SER A 68 7.47 -18.42 0.30
N LEU A 69 8.24 -18.42 -0.77
CA LEU A 69 9.58 -17.84 -0.82
C LEU A 69 9.46 -16.33 -0.97
N LEU A 70 10.10 -15.59 -0.07
CA LEU A 70 10.02 -14.14 0.00
C LEU A 70 11.42 -13.53 -0.02
N GLN A 71 11.60 -12.47 -0.79
CA GLN A 71 12.81 -11.67 -0.74
C GLN A 71 12.64 -10.57 0.29
N MET A 72 13.53 -10.48 1.27
CA MET A 72 13.60 -9.32 2.15
C MET A 72 14.14 -8.12 1.38
N ILE A 73 13.41 -7.00 1.51
CA ILE A 73 13.76 -5.69 0.96
C ILE A 73 13.98 -4.65 2.06
N GLY A 74 13.81 -5.01 3.33
CA GLY A 74 14.15 -4.17 4.49
C GLY A 74 13.90 -4.85 5.83
N GLY A 75 14.45 -4.28 6.90
CA GLY A 75 14.34 -4.79 8.27
C GLY A 75 15.51 -5.68 8.70
N ILE A 76 15.29 -6.51 9.72
CA ILE A 76 16.32 -7.43 10.22
C ILE A 76 16.50 -8.64 9.29
N GLN A 77 17.73 -9.11 9.16
CA GLN A 77 18.02 -10.36 8.46
C GLN A 77 17.88 -11.56 9.40
N LEU A 78 17.16 -12.58 8.94
CA LEU A 78 17.05 -13.84 9.67
C LEU A 78 18.22 -14.76 9.28
N PRO A 79 19.04 -15.22 10.24
CA PRO A 79 20.03 -16.26 9.97
C PRO A 79 19.39 -17.52 9.37
N ARG A 80 20.14 -18.25 8.56
CA ARG A 80 19.66 -19.51 7.95
C ARG A 80 19.13 -20.47 9.02
N GLY A 81 17.90 -20.95 8.83
CA GLY A 81 17.21 -21.85 9.74
C GLY A 81 16.57 -21.18 10.97
N ALA A 82 16.92 -19.93 11.28
CA ALA A 82 16.26 -19.20 12.36
C ALA A 82 14.79 -18.98 12.00
N THR A 83 13.90 -19.26 12.95
CA THR A 83 12.46 -19.22 12.74
C THR A 83 11.79 -18.27 13.71
N LEU A 84 10.90 -17.42 13.21
CA LEU A 84 10.09 -16.49 13.99
C LEU A 84 8.66 -16.53 13.48
N ARG A 85 7.71 -16.25 14.37
CA ARG A 85 6.32 -16.00 13.98
C ARG A 85 6.09 -14.51 13.78
N GLY A 86 5.10 -14.17 12.98
CA GLY A 86 4.73 -12.78 12.72
C GLY A 86 3.34 -12.64 12.12
N THR A 87 2.89 -11.40 12.03
CA THR A 87 1.63 -10.99 11.42
C THR A 87 1.92 -10.13 10.21
N VAL A 88 1.32 -10.46 9.07
CA VAL A 88 1.34 -9.61 7.88
C VAL A 88 0.54 -8.34 8.18
N THR A 89 1.08 -7.18 7.85
CA THR A 89 0.51 -5.86 8.19
C THR A 89 0.15 -5.03 6.97
N SER A 90 0.65 -5.39 5.79
CA SER A 90 0.36 -4.68 4.54
C SER A 90 0.52 -5.59 3.34
N ASP A 91 -0.14 -5.23 2.25
CA ASP A 91 -0.15 -5.88 0.93
C ASP A 91 -0.24 -4.82 -0.18
N THR A 92 0.90 -4.20 -0.48
CA THR A 92 0.97 -3.11 -1.46
C THR A 92 1.61 -3.58 -2.76
N ASN A 93 1.38 -2.89 -3.89
CA ASN A 93 1.96 -3.25 -5.19
C ASN A 93 1.62 -4.69 -5.66
N CYS A 94 0.38 -5.12 -5.44
CA CYS A 94 -0.06 -6.49 -5.71
C CYS A 94 -0.68 -6.70 -7.10
N ALA A 95 -0.80 -5.65 -7.91
CA ALA A 95 -1.32 -5.80 -9.28
C ALA A 95 -0.37 -6.70 -10.08
N PRO A 96 -0.88 -7.72 -10.79
CA PRO A 96 -0.03 -8.57 -11.60
C PRO A 96 0.54 -7.78 -12.78
N ASP A 97 1.76 -8.13 -13.16
CA ASP A 97 2.44 -7.61 -14.33
C ASP A 97 1.92 -8.25 -15.64
N ALA A 98 2.60 -7.95 -16.76
CA ALA A 98 2.25 -8.49 -18.07
C ALA A 98 2.40 -10.01 -18.18
N LEU A 99 3.15 -10.66 -17.28
CA LEU A 99 3.33 -12.10 -17.19
C LEU A 99 2.34 -12.75 -16.21
N GLY A 100 1.47 -11.97 -15.58
CA GLY A 100 0.52 -12.43 -14.58
C GLY A 100 1.15 -12.65 -13.20
N LEU A 101 2.37 -12.16 -12.99
CA LEU A 101 3.07 -12.25 -11.71
C LEU A 101 2.79 -11.02 -10.86
N SER A 102 2.39 -11.23 -9.61
CA SER A 102 2.34 -10.17 -8.60
C SER A 102 3.71 -10.02 -7.96
N HIS A 103 4.03 -8.80 -7.56
CA HIS A 103 5.25 -8.40 -6.86
C HIS A 103 4.90 -7.64 -5.57
N CYS A 104 3.97 -8.21 -4.79
CA CYS A 104 3.47 -7.60 -3.57
C CYS A 104 4.59 -7.24 -2.60
N HIS A 105 4.53 -6.04 -2.06
CA HIS A 105 5.31 -5.59 -0.93
C HIS A 105 4.50 -5.82 0.34
N ASN A 106 4.98 -6.74 1.18
CA ASN A 106 4.37 -7.02 2.47
C ASN A 106 5.25 -6.51 3.61
N GLY A 107 4.62 -5.93 4.62
CA GLY A 107 5.24 -5.72 5.93
C GLY A 107 4.84 -6.84 6.86
N ILE A 108 5.78 -7.38 7.64
CA ILE A 108 5.51 -8.41 8.64
C ILE A 108 6.09 -7.93 9.97
N ASP A 109 5.22 -7.79 10.96
CA ASP A 109 5.63 -7.53 12.34
C ASP A 109 5.88 -8.89 13.00
N LEU A 110 7.12 -9.12 13.42
CA LEU A 110 7.57 -10.35 14.04
C LEU A 110 7.27 -10.32 15.54
N ASP A 111 7.04 -11.48 16.13
CA ASP A 111 6.68 -11.62 17.54
C ASP A 111 7.78 -11.14 18.52
N ASN A 112 9.01 -10.94 18.03
CA ASN A 112 10.10 -10.33 18.79
C ASN A 112 10.11 -8.79 18.75
N GLY A 113 9.09 -8.16 18.16
CA GLY A 113 8.94 -6.71 18.04
C GLY A 113 9.67 -6.09 16.84
N ALA A 114 10.43 -6.87 16.06
CA ALA A 114 11.05 -6.38 14.83
C ALA A 114 10.04 -6.36 13.68
N ARG A 115 10.28 -5.49 12.69
CA ARG A 115 9.53 -5.47 11.42
C ARG A 115 10.45 -5.84 10.27
N ILE A 116 9.93 -6.64 9.35
CA ILE A 116 10.58 -6.92 8.06
C ILE A 116 9.68 -6.47 6.91
N LEU A 117 10.30 -6.07 5.81
CA LEU A 117 9.64 -5.76 4.55
C LEU A 117 10.09 -6.79 3.52
N VAL A 118 9.14 -7.33 2.78
CA VAL A 118 9.38 -8.42 1.83
C VAL A 118 8.70 -8.16 0.49
N LEU A 119 9.33 -8.65 -0.57
CA LEU A 119 8.80 -8.79 -1.91
C LEU A 119 8.31 -10.23 -2.09
N HIS A 120 7.01 -10.38 -2.34
CA HIS A 120 6.35 -11.64 -2.63
C HIS A 120 6.06 -11.70 -4.13
N THR A 121 6.95 -12.39 -4.86
CA THR A 121 6.76 -12.64 -6.30
C THR A 121 6.01 -13.95 -6.50
N HIS A 122 4.85 -13.96 -7.14
CA HIS A 122 4.12 -15.21 -7.46
C HIS A 122 3.13 -15.06 -8.61
N ALA A 123 2.57 -16.17 -9.08
CA ALA A 123 1.42 -16.14 -9.98
C ALA A 123 0.10 -15.98 -9.19
N MET A 124 -0.45 -14.77 -9.15
CA MET A 124 -1.63 -14.45 -8.32
C MET A 124 -2.88 -15.23 -8.72
N MET A 125 -2.96 -15.66 -9.99
CA MET A 125 -4.04 -16.51 -10.49
C MET A 125 -3.97 -17.96 -9.98
N GLN A 126 -2.82 -18.38 -9.44
CA GLN A 126 -2.59 -19.74 -8.95
C GLN A 126 -2.59 -19.78 -7.42
N HIS A 127 -1.96 -18.79 -6.79
CA HIS A 127 -1.78 -18.74 -5.34
C HIS A 127 -2.10 -17.34 -4.80
N PRO A 128 -2.82 -17.23 -3.67
CA PRO A 128 -3.24 -15.95 -3.13
C PRO A 128 -2.08 -15.17 -2.52
N CYS A 129 -2.24 -13.84 -2.49
CA CYS A 129 -1.37 -12.91 -1.76
C CYS A 129 -1.28 -13.24 -0.27
N LEU A 130 -0.22 -12.73 0.37
CA LEU A 130 -0.21 -12.61 1.82
C LEU A 130 -1.10 -11.43 2.21
N GLU A 131 -2.06 -11.67 3.09
CA GLU A 131 -3.09 -10.69 3.45
C GLU A 131 -2.81 -10.05 4.81
N PRO A 132 -3.13 -8.75 5.01
CA PRO A 132 -3.05 -8.12 6.32
C PRO A 132 -3.85 -8.90 7.39
N GLY A 133 -3.24 -9.08 8.56
CA GLY A 133 -3.78 -9.88 9.66
C GLY A 133 -3.42 -11.36 9.60
N GLN A 134 -2.92 -11.86 8.47
CA GLN A 134 -2.52 -13.26 8.33
C GLN A 134 -1.33 -13.59 9.23
N ARG A 135 -1.43 -14.70 9.96
CA ARG A 135 -0.34 -15.23 10.78
C ARG A 135 0.58 -16.12 9.95
N VAL A 136 1.87 -15.86 10.05
CA VAL A 136 2.92 -16.58 9.32
C VAL A 136 4.03 -17.04 10.27
N THR A 137 4.66 -18.16 9.90
CA THR A 137 5.96 -18.55 10.44
C THR A 137 7.01 -18.29 9.37
N VAL A 138 7.99 -17.42 9.66
CA VAL A 138 9.10 -17.10 8.76
C VAL A 138 10.36 -17.85 9.17
N THR A 139 11.10 -18.37 8.20
CA THR A 139 12.37 -19.09 8.41
C THR A 139 13.44 -18.53 7.48
N GLY A 140 14.60 -18.17 8.01
CA GLY A 140 15.73 -17.70 7.19
C GLY A 140 16.24 -18.78 6.22
N LEU A 141 16.47 -18.43 4.95
CA LEU A 141 17.00 -19.35 3.95
C LEU A 141 18.48 -19.06 3.66
N SER A 142 18.77 -18.05 2.85
CA SER A 142 20.13 -17.65 2.47
C SER A 142 20.12 -16.20 1.99
N GLY A 143 21.19 -15.44 2.28
CA GLY A 143 21.23 -14.02 1.94
C GLY A 143 19.99 -13.27 2.48
N ASN A 144 19.34 -12.49 1.63
CA ASN A 144 18.11 -11.78 1.95
C ASN A 144 16.84 -12.59 1.65
N TRP A 145 16.91 -13.92 1.60
CA TRP A 145 15.75 -14.77 1.32
C TRP A 145 15.24 -15.46 2.57
N ILE A 146 13.92 -15.53 2.68
CA ILE A 146 13.22 -16.25 3.75
C ILE A 146 12.10 -17.11 3.16
N MET A 147 11.72 -18.14 3.89
CA MET A 147 10.47 -18.87 3.68
C MET A 147 9.41 -18.32 4.63
N ALA A 148 8.18 -18.19 4.18
CA ALA A 148 7.02 -17.95 5.03
C ALA A 148 6.02 -19.09 4.84
N ARG A 149 5.49 -19.61 5.94
CA ARG A 149 4.36 -20.54 5.95
C ARG A 149 3.17 -19.86 6.60
N ALA A 150 2.09 -19.72 5.85
CA ALA A 150 0.79 -19.32 6.40
C ALA A 150 0.30 -20.36 7.41
N ALA A 151 -0.30 -19.91 8.51
CA ALA A 151 -1.05 -20.81 9.38
C ALA A 151 -2.20 -21.44 8.58
N ALA A 152 -2.50 -22.72 8.85
CA ALA A 152 -3.72 -23.33 8.32
C ALA A 152 -4.93 -22.56 8.87
N ALA A 153 -5.89 -22.27 7.99
CA ALA A 153 -7.18 -21.68 8.35
C ALA A 153 -8.01 -22.64 9.19
#